data_AF-A0A8J3VJG8-F1
#
_entry.id   AF-A0A8J3VJG8-F1
#
_cell.length_a   1.000
_cell.length_b   1.000
_cell.length_c   1.000
_cell.angle_alpha   90.00
_cell.angle_beta   90.00
_cell.angle_gamma   90.00
#
_symmetry.space_group_name_H-M   'P 1'
#
loop_
_entity.id
_entity.type
_entity.pdbx_description
1 polymer ?
#
loop_
_entity_poly.entity_id
_entity_poly.type
_entity_poly.pdbx_seq_one_letter_code
_entity_poly.pdbx_strand_id
1 'polypeptide(L)'
;MRLKLAFVAALAMLGTVFVAPSPALAAPDSIACSAAGSYSRIIGFPGTPTTFWLVGTVGTYRYWHVVLPTSSGGETYSRSYVVRCSGTTIAWSADLTPFGASGDRCGTTSTLLETYVGVHSHSVNVGGLFLLYNYRYWHIRRWQFDGTLITLVYDHSEVARCLF
;
A
#
# COMPACT_ATOMS: atom_id res chain seq x y z
N MET A 1 26.80 -64.08 19.67
CA MET A 1 27.65 -63.20 18.86
C MET A 1 27.58 -61.79 19.44
N ARG A 2 28.75 -61.18 19.68
CA ARG A 2 28.95 -59.85 20.26
C ARG A 2 29.02 -58.82 19.11
N LEU A 3 28.54 -57.59 19.35
CA LEU A 3 29.05 -56.26 18.90
C LEU A 3 27.86 -55.28 18.93
N LYS A 4 27.71 -54.38 19.92
CA LYS A 4 28.39 -53.07 20.11
C LYS A 4 27.99 -51.99 19.10
N LEU A 5 27.42 -50.88 19.64
CA LEU A 5 27.64 -49.45 19.32
C LEU A 5 27.43 -48.99 17.86
N ALA A 6 26.96 -47.80 17.49
CA ALA A 6 26.67 -46.52 18.13
C ALA A 6 26.34 -45.52 16.99
N PHE A 7 25.57 -44.45 17.30
CA PHE A 7 25.56 -43.13 16.62
C PHE A 7 25.09 -43.11 15.16
N VAL A 8 24.21 -42.21 14.72
CA VAL A 8 24.43 -40.75 14.62
C VAL A 8 23.08 -40.01 14.65
N ALA A 9 22.99 -39.03 15.54
CA ALA A 9 22.09 -37.89 15.41
C ALA A 9 22.68 -36.90 14.39
N ALA A 10 21.93 -36.58 13.34
CA ALA A 10 22.15 -35.45 12.43
C ALA A 10 21.09 -35.58 11.31
N LEU A 11 20.28 -34.61 10.93
CA LEU A 11 20.17 -33.20 11.25
C LEU A 11 18.68 -32.87 11.11
N ALA A 12 18.17 -32.06 12.04
CA ALA A 12 16.92 -31.35 11.87
C ALA A 12 16.86 -30.80 10.45
N MET A 13 15.77 -31.12 9.75
CA MET A 13 15.50 -30.63 8.42
C MET A 13 15.82 -29.14 8.37
N LEU A 14 16.79 -28.80 7.54
CA LEU A 14 17.01 -27.48 6.99
C LEU A 14 15.74 -27.06 6.24
N GLY A 15 14.69 -26.74 6.97
CA GLY A 15 13.70 -25.76 6.57
C GLY A 15 14.38 -24.41 6.69
N THR A 16 15.35 -24.14 5.82
CA THR A 16 15.71 -22.77 5.49
C THR A 16 14.47 -22.18 4.86
N VAL A 17 13.61 -21.64 5.72
CA VAL A 17 12.72 -20.57 5.32
C VAL A 17 13.68 -19.49 4.84
N PHE A 18 13.90 -19.45 3.52
CA PHE A 18 14.30 -18.22 2.87
C PHE A 18 13.16 -17.25 3.12
N VAL A 19 13.13 -16.67 4.34
CA VAL A 19 12.54 -15.36 4.54
C VAL A 19 13.49 -14.47 3.78
N ALA A 20 13.24 -14.32 2.48
CA ALA A 20 13.76 -13.19 1.76
C ALA A 20 13.43 -11.98 2.65
N PRO A 21 14.40 -11.18 3.08
CA PRO A 21 14.08 -9.94 3.77
C PRO A 21 13.18 -9.18 2.81
N SER A 22 11.88 -9.11 3.13
CA SER A 22 11.05 -8.08 2.56
C SER A 22 11.82 -6.79 2.82
N PRO A 23 12.16 -5.99 1.79
CA PRO A 23 12.79 -4.70 2.05
C PRO A 23 11.94 -4.04 3.12
N ALA A 24 12.54 -3.70 4.26
CA ALA A 24 11.83 -3.10 5.36
C ALA A 24 11.20 -1.81 4.80
N LEU A 25 9.93 -1.89 4.44
CA LEU A 25 9.19 -0.76 3.90
C LEU A 25 9.25 0.30 5.00
N ALA A 26 9.75 1.49 4.66
CA ALA A 26 10.03 2.51 5.66
C ALA A 26 8.82 2.70 6.58
N ALA A 27 9.00 2.78 7.90
CA ALA A 27 7.88 3.03 8.79
C ALA A 27 7.17 4.34 8.38
N PRO A 28 5.82 4.40 8.44
CA PRO A 28 5.10 5.62 8.13
C PRO A 28 5.52 6.75 9.08
N ASP A 29 5.61 7.95 8.54
CA ASP A 29 6.13 9.12 9.23
C ASP A 29 5.10 9.72 10.20
N SER A 30 5.51 10.28 11.33
CA SER A 30 4.61 10.96 12.27
C SER A 30 3.85 12.13 11.60
N ILE A 31 4.44 12.72 10.56
CA ILE A 31 3.81 13.74 9.71
C ILE A 31 2.58 13.20 8.96
N ALA A 32 2.47 11.89 8.72
CA ALA A 32 1.35 11.27 8.02
C ALA A 32 -0.01 11.52 8.71
N CYS A 33 -0.03 11.89 9.99
CA CYS A 33 -1.25 12.22 10.72
C CYS A 33 -1.59 13.72 10.78
N SER A 34 -0.66 14.60 10.41
CA SER A 34 -0.84 16.06 10.47
C SER A 34 -0.81 16.73 9.10
N ALA A 35 -0.16 16.14 8.09
CA ALA A 35 -0.04 16.72 6.76
C ALA A 35 -1.39 16.84 6.03
N ALA A 36 -1.57 17.92 5.27
CA ALA A 36 -2.69 18.10 4.36
C ALA A 36 -2.17 18.04 2.92
N GLY A 37 -2.74 17.17 2.08
CA GLY A 37 -2.27 17.00 0.70
C GLY A 37 -0.99 16.17 0.64
N SER A 38 0.11 16.74 0.14
CA SER A 38 1.37 16.01 -0.03
C SER A 38 2.52 16.59 0.80
N TYR A 39 3.54 15.77 1.02
CA TYR A 39 4.81 16.21 1.59
C TYR A 39 5.96 15.38 1.01
N SER A 40 7.18 15.93 1.05
CA SER A 40 8.39 15.24 0.60
C SER A 40 9.44 15.22 1.71
N ARG A 41 10.22 14.15 1.79
CA ARG A 41 11.36 14.03 2.72
C ARG A 41 12.45 13.13 2.18
N ILE A 42 13.65 13.29 2.72
CA ILE A 42 14.78 12.41 2.42
C ILE A 42 14.72 11.20 3.38
N ILE A 43 14.81 9.99 2.85
CA ILE A 43 14.78 8.74 3.62
C ILE A 43 16.11 7.98 3.44
N GLY A 44 16.72 7.55 4.55
CA GLY A 44 18.00 6.81 4.54
C GLY A 44 19.24 7.71 4.43
N PHE A 45 20.42 7.09 4.28
CA PHE A 45 21.71 7.76 4.06
C PHE A 45 22.44 7.03 2.93
N PRO A 46 22.89 7.69 1.84
CA PRO A 46 22.97 9.14 1.58
C PRO A 46 21.63 9.84 1.33
N GLY A 47 20.53 9.07 1.30
CA GLY A 47 19.17 9.58 1.34
C GLY A 47 18.49 9.65 -0.04
N THR A 48 17.27 9.14 -0.11
CA THR A 48 16.43 9.22 -1.31
C THR A 48 15.30 10.21 -1.06
N PRO A 49 15.20 11.31 -1.84
CA PRO A 49 14.02 12.17 -1.79
C PRO A 49 12.78 11.31 -2.05
N THR A 50 11.77 11.40 -1.22
CA THR A 50 10.57 10.56 -1.29
C THR A 50 9.36 11.45 -1.11
N THR A 51 8.40 11.36 -2.04
CA THR A 51 7.17 12.16 -2.00
C THR A 51 6.01 11.29 -1.57
N PHE A 52 5.20 11.83 -0.67
CA PHE A 52 4.04 11.20 -0.05
C PHE A 52 2.80 12.00 -0.44
N TRP A 53 1.88 11.36 -1.14
CA TRP A 53 0.61 11.95 -1.59
C TRP A 53 -0.53 11.41 -0.73
N LEU A 54 -1.26 12.30 -0.04
CA LEU A 54 -2.51 11.93 0.62
C LEU A 54 -3.54 11.68 -0.46
N VAL A 55 -4.04 10.45 -0.51
CA VAL A 55 -5.08 10.07 -1.46
C VAL A 55 -6.47 10.31 -0.90
N GLY A 56 -6.65 10.01 0.39
CA GLY A 56 -7.97 10.14 1.01
C GLY A 56 -7.91 10.03 2.52
N THR A 57 -8.96 10.54 3.15
CA THR A 57 -9.16 10.45 4.59
C THR A 57 -10.53 9.84 4.88
N VAL A 58 -10.58 8.85 5.76
CA VAL A 58 -11.82 8.19 6.20
C VAL A 58 -11.81 8.13 7.73
N GLY A 59 -12.55 9.04 8.37
CA GLY A 59 -12.52 9.16 9.83
C GLY A 59 -11.10 9.45 10.32
N THR A 60 -10.55 8.54 11.14
CA THR A 60 -9.17 8.64 11.65
C THR A 60 -8.12 8.05 10.72
N TYR A 61 -8.52 7.45 9.60
CA TYR A 61 -7.62 6.79 8.66
C TYR A 61 -7.19 7.72 7.53
N ARG A 62 -5.91 7.64 7.14
CA ARG A 62 -5.33 8.38 6.02
C ARG A 62 -4.61 7.42 5.10
N TYR A 63 -4.88 7.54 3.81
CA TYR A 63 -4.35 6.68 2.76
C TYR A 63 -3.29 7.44 1.98
N TRP A 64 -2.11 6.84 1.86
CA TRP A 64 -0.94 7.48 1.29
C TRP A 64 -0.43 6.68 0.10
N HIS A 65 -0.03 7.42 -0.93
CA HIS A 65 0.72 6.93 -2.08
C HIS A 65 2.15 7.47 -1.97
N VAL A 66 3.14 6.60 -2.13
CA VAL A 66 4.56 6.97 -2.06
C VAL A 66 5.24 6.80 -3.41
N VAL A 67 5.94 7.85 -3.84
CA VAL A 67 6.76 7.84 -5.06
C VAL A 67 8.21 8.20 -4.75
N LEU A 68 9.11 7.66 -5.58
CA LEU A 68 10.55 7.88 -5.53
C LEU A 68 11.01 8.52 -6.84
N PRO A 69 11.97 9.46 -6.82
CA PRO A 69 12.56 10.02 -8.03
C PRO A 69 13.32 8.93 -8.79
N THR A 70 13.29 9.02 -10.12
CA THR A 70 14.09 8.19 -11.02
C THR A 70 15.32 8.95 -11.48
N SER A 71 16.35 8.22 -11.92
CA SER A 71 17.57 8.81 -12.50
C SER A 71 17.32 9.62 -13.78
N SER A 72 16.20 9.40 -14.45
CA SER A 72 15.76 10.13 -15.65
C SER A 72 14.97 11.41 -15.36
N GLY A 73 14.83 11.81 -14.09
CA GLY A 73 14.09 13.01 -13.69
C GLY A 73 12.57 12.83 -13.59
N GLY A 74 12.08 11.59 -13.53
CA GLY A 74 10.68 11.27 -13.27
C GLY A 74 10.44 10.79 -11.83
N GLU A 75 9.23 10.32 -11.56
CA GLU A 75 8.87 9.65 -10.30
C GLU A 75 8.37 8.23 -10.61
N THR A 76 8.72 7.27 -9.76
CA THR A 76 8.24 5.88 -9.83
C THR A 76 7.44 5.55 -8.58
N TYR A 77 6.38 4.77 -8.77
CA TYR A 77 5.64 4.19 -7.66
C TYR A 77 6.58 3.35 -6.78
N SER A 78 6.46 3.53 -5.46
CA SER A 78 7.16 2.71 -4.47
C SER A 78 6.19 1.82 -3.73
N ARG A 79 5.18 2.41 -3.08
CA ARG A 79 4.19 1.69 -2.28
C ARG A 79 2.97 2.57 -1.99
N SER A 80 1.93 1.95 -1.47
CA SER A 80 0.81 2.63 -0.82
C SER A 80 0.65 2.09 0.59
N TYR A 81 0.14 2.89 1.50
CA TYR A 81 -0.11 2.46 2.88
C TYR A 81 -1.27 3.24 3.49
N VAL A 82 -1.82 2.70 4.58
CA VAL A 82 -2.83 3.35 5.40
C VAL A 82 -2.31 3.54 6.81
N VAL A 83 -2.59 4.69 7.41
CA VAL A 83 -2.35 4.96 8.84
C VAL A 83 -3.67 5.26 9.52
N ARG A 84 -3.80 4.83 10.78
CA ARG A 84 -4.82 5.29 11.72
C ARG A 84 -4.20 6.31 12.65
N CYS A 85 -4.81 7.48 12.74
CA CYS A 85 -4.33 8.59 13.53
C CYS A 85 -5.11 8.73 14.83
N SER A 86 -4.40 8.95 15.93
CA SER A 86 -4.94 9.44 17.19
C SER A 86 -4.39 10.85 17.42
N GLY A 87 -5.15 11.86 17.00
CA GLY A 87 -4.63 13.22 16.86
C GLY A 87 -3.50 13.26 15.83
N THR A 88 -2.31 13.70 16.26
CA THR A 88 -1.09 13.76 15.42
C THR A 88 -0.23 12.51 15.50
N THR A 89 -0.64 11.50 16.27
CA THR A 89 0.14 10.25 16.46
C THR A 89 -0.38 9.13 15.58
N ILE A 90 0.53 8.30 15.04
CA ILE A 90 0.15 7.06 14.36
C ILE A 90 -0.17 6.02 15.42
N ALA A 91 -1.44 5.62 15.49
CA ALA A 91 -1.90 4.55 16.37
C ALA A 91 -1.74 3.17 15.72
N TRP A 92 -1.81 3.10 14.38
CA TRP A 92 -1.67 1.87 13.62
C TRP A 92 -1.33 2.18 12.16
N SER A 93 -0.67 1.24 11.47
CA SER A 93 -0.42 1.36 10.04
C SER A 93 -0.33 0.00 9.36
N ALA A 94 -0.65 -0.04 8.07
CA ALA A 94 -0.40 -1.19 7.21
C ALA A 94 -0.08 -0.75 5.78
N ASP A 95 0.80 -1.50 5.12
CA ASP A 95 1.03 -1.35 3.69
C ASP A 95 -0.16 -1.90 2.89
N LEU A 96 -0.41 -1.29 1.73
CA LEU A 96 -1.41 -1.69 0.75
C LEU A 96 -0.68 -2.16 -0.50
N THR A 97 -0.86 -3.43 -0.84
CA THR A 97 -0.15 -4.06 -1.95
C THR A 97 -1.04 -4.14 -3.18
N PRO A 98 -0.64 -3.56 -4.33
CA PRO A 98 -1.37 -3.72 -5.58
C PRO A 98 -1.66 -5.20 -5.86
N PHE A 99 -2.93 -5.58 -5.88
CA PHE A 99 -3.34 -6.90 -6.29
C PHE A 99 -3.72 -6.79 -7.76
N GLY A 100 -3.05 -7.55 -8.62
CA GLY A 100 -3.09 -7.40 -10.08
C GLY A 100 -4.45 -7.66 -10.77
N ALA A 101 -5.56 -7.63 -10.04
CA ALA A 101 -6.89 -7.67 -10.62
C ALA A 101 -7.32 -6.25 -11.03
N SER A 102 -7.49 -6.07 -12.33
CA SER A 102 -8.41 -5.06 -12.86
C SER A 102 -9.84 -5.45 -12.48
N GLY A 103 -10.68 -4.48 -12.12
CA GLY A 103 -12.06 -4.73 -11.71
C GLY A 103 -12.83 -3.42 -11.55
N ASP A 104 -14.17 -3.50 -11.55
CA ASP A 104 -15.04 -2.32 -11.46
C ASP A 104 -14.94 -1.63 -10.09
N ARG A 105 -14.70 -0.33 -10.10
CA ARG A 105 -14.84 0.64 -9.00
C ARG A 105 -16.29 0.74 -8.52
N CYS A 106 -16.70 -0.27 -7.75
CA CYS A 106 -17.98 -0.32 -7.05
C CYS A 106 -19.23 -0.26 -7.97
N GLY A 107 -19.14 -0.77 -9.21
CA GLY A 107 -20.29 -1.07 -10.07
C GLY A 107 -20.85 0.08 -10.94
N THR A 108 -20.29 1.29 -10.91
CA THR A 108 -20.71 2.37 -11.83
C THR A 108 -19.55 3.21 -12.35
N THR A 109 -19.32 3.09 -13.68
CA THR A 109 -18.49 3.94 -14.59
C THR A 109 -16.96 3.93 -14.41
N SER A 110 -16.11 4.14 -15.42
CA SER A 110 -16.18 4.22 -16.90
C SER A 110 -14.74 4.34 -17.43
N THR A 111 -14.43 3.75 -18.61
CA THR A 111 -13.26 4.04 -19.48
C THR A 111 -11.83 3.97 -18.93
N LEU A 112 -11.62 3.81 -17.63
CA LEU A 112 -10.31 3.81 -16.97
C LEU A 112 -9.92 2.38 -16.61
N LEU A 113 -8.63 2.04 -16.78
CA LEU A 113 -8.09 0.76 -16.34
C LEU A 113 -7.69 0.90 -14.88
N GLU A 114 -8.53 0.36 -14.01
CA GLU A 114 -8.38 0.45 -12.56
C GLU A 114 -7.57 -0.74 -12.05
N THR A 115 -6.62 -0.51 -11.16
CA THR A 115 -5.86 -1.57 -10.47
C THR A 115 -6.21 -1.55 -9.00
N TYR A 116 -6.78 -2.66 -8.50
CA TYR A 116 -7.13 -2.79 -7.10
C TYR A 116 -5.88 -2.87 -6.21
N VAL A 117 -5.89 -2.18 -5.08
CA VAL A 117 -4.71 -2.11 -4.20
C VAL A 117 -5.00 -2.59 -2.79
N GLY A 118 -6.24 -2.48 -2.33
CA GLY A 118 -6.59 -3.00 -1.02
C GLY A 118 -7.92 -2.48 -0.51
N VAL A 119 -8.37 -3.03 0.61
CA VAL A 119 -9.61 -2.64 1.28
C VAL A 119 -9.34 -2.39 2.75
N HIS A 120 -10.06 -1.41 3.28
CA HIS A 120 -10.23 -1.24 4.70
C HIS A 120 -11.72 -1.21 5.05
N SER A 121 -12.11 -2.04 6.01
CA SER A 121 -13.47 -2.07 6.54
C SER A 121 -13.57 -1.22 7.79
N HIS A 122 -14.49 -0.27 7.80
CA HIS A 122 -14.78 0.58 8.94
C HIS A 122 -16.19 0.30 9.46
N SER A 123 -16.33 -0.01 10.75
CA SER A 123 -17.63 -0.18 11.40
C SER A 123 -18.03 1.07 12.16
N VAL A 124 -19.28 1.50 11.98
CA VAL A 124 -19.87 2.65 12.69
C VAL A 124 -21.11 2.17 13.44
N ASN A 125 -21.16 2.43 14.75
CA ASN A 125 -22.37 2.21 15.53
C ASN A 125 -23.32 3.40 15.36
N VAL A 126 -24.53 3.14 14.86
CA VAL A 126 -25.59 4.12 14.69
C VAL A 126 -26.82 3.59 15.41
N GLY A 127 -27.05 4.07 16.65
CA GLY A 127 -28.23 3.69 17.43
C GLY A 127 -28.31 2.20 17.76
N GLY A 128 -27.18 1.54 18.06
CA GLY A 128 -27.14 0.11 18.39
C GLY A 128 -26.97 -0.82 17.18
N LEU A 129 -27.06 -0.30 15.95
CA LEU A 129 -26.76 -1.02 14.72
C LEU A 129 -25.33 -0.74 14.27
N PHE A 130 -24.60 -1.76 13.82
CA PHE A 130 -23.26 -1.60 13.23
C PHE A 130 -23.35 -1.57 11.72
N LEU A 131 -23.09 -0.40 11.12
CA LEU A 131 -22.93 -0.25 9.68
C LEU A 131 -21.48 -0.58 9.31
N LEU A 132 -21.29 -1.52 8.39
CA LEU A 132 -19.97 -1.88 7.87
C LEU A 132 -19.75 -1.21 6.52
N TYR A 133 -18.72 -0.37 6.43
CA TYR A 133 -18.33 0.32 5.21
C TYR A 133 -17.00 -0.24 4.69
N ASN A 134 -16.98 -0.67 3.43
CA ASN A 134 -15.75 -1.10 2.77
C ASN A 134 -15.22 0.03 1.91
N TYR A 135 -14.05 0.55 2.30
CA TYR A 135 -13.30 1.52 1.52
C TYR A 135 -12.25 0.78 0.72
N ARG A 136 -12.38 0.81 -0.59
CA ARG A 136 -11.45 0.18 -1.52
C ARG A 136 -10.52 1.24 -2.09
N TYR A 137 -9.24 0.90 -2.17
CA TYR A 137 -8.19 1.75 -2.67
C TYR A 137 -7.77 1.28 -4.07
N TRP A 138 -7.66 2.22 -5.00
CA TRP A 138 -7.46 1.96 -6.42
C TRP A 138 -6.38 2.88 -7.00
N HIS A 139 -5.60 2.33 -7.94
CA HIS A 139 -4.81 3.12 -8.88
C HIS A 139 -5.56 3.23 -10.19
N ILE A 140 -5.69 4.45 -10.70
CA ILE A 140 -6.41 4.76 -11.92
C ILE A 140 -5.40 5.05 -13.03
N ARG A 141 -5.59 4.38 -14.17
CA ARG A 141 -4.78 4.57 -15.37
C ARG A 141 -5.66 5.01 -16.52
N ARG A 142 -5.09 5.85 -17.38
CA ARG A 142 -5.75 6.36 -18.58
C ARG A 142 -4.86 6.19 -19.80
N TRP A 143 -5.47 6.04 -20.96
CA TRP A 143 -4.76 6.18 -22.22
C TRP A 143 -4.52 7.66 -22.51
N GLN A 144 -3.27 8.03 -22.77
CA GLN A 144 -2.88 9.38 -23.13
C GLN A 144 -2.27 9.37 -24.54
N PHE A 145 -2.77 10.26 -25.39
CA PHE A 145 -2.20 10.54 -26.71
C PHE A 145 -1.35 11.80 -26.65
N ASP A 146 -0.09 11.70 -27.06
CA ASP A 146 0.87 12.81 -27.06
C ASP A 146 1.06 13.46 -28.45
N GLY A 147 0.23 13.08 -29.43
CA GLY A 147 0.36 13.50 -30.83
C GLY A 147 1.00 12.44 -31.73
N THR A 148 1.71 11.45 -31.15
CA THR A 148 2.45 10.43 -31.91
C THR A 148 2.18 9.02 -31.43
N LEU A 149 2.04 8.82 -30.12
CA LEU A 149 1.84 7.52 -29.48
C LEU A 149 0.67 7.57 -28.51
N ILE A 150 -0.04 6.44 -28.39
CA ILE A 150 -1.00 6.22 -27.31
C ILE A 150 -0.31 5.37 -26.24
N THR A 151 -0.21 5.90 -25.03
CA THR A 151 0.42 5.21 -23.90
C THR A 151 -0.54 5.09 -22.72
N LEU A 152 -0.45 3.99 -21.99
CA LEU A 152 -1.17 3.84 -20.73
C LEU A 152 -0.36 4.52 -19.63
N VAL A 153 -0.90 5.59 -19.06
CA VAL A 153 -0.24 6.36 -18.01
C VAL A 153 -1.00 6.26 -16.70
N TYR A 154 -0.26 6.36 -15.60
CA TYR A 154 -0.85 6.57 -14.28
C TYR A 154 -1.51 7.96 -14.25
N ASP A 155 -2.75 8.02 -13.78
CA ASP A 155 -3.50 9.27 -13.67
C ASP A 155 -3.55 9.73 -12.21
N HIS A 156 -4.21 8.94 -11.36
CA HIS A 156 -4.31 9.22 -9.93
C HIS A 156 -4.58 7.95 -9.10
N SER A 157 -4.54 8.10 -7.78
CA SER A 157 -5.05 7.11 -6.84
C SER A 157 -6.31 7.69 -6.21
N GLU A 158 -7.23 6.82 -5.80
CA GLU A 158 -8.41 7.24 -5.03
C GLU A 158 -8.84 6.17 -4.02
N VAL A 159 -9.63 6.61 -3.03
CA VAL A 159 -10.32 5.75 -2.08
C VAL A 159 -11.82 5.86 -2.33
N ALA A 160 -12.47 4.75 -2.66
CA ALA A 160 -13.89 4.68 -2.93
C ALA A 160 -14.62 3.88 -1.86
N ARG A 161 -15.79 4.38 -1.42
CA ARG A 161 -16.72 3.61 -0.59
C ARG A 161 -17.54 2.70 -1.49
N CYS A 162 -17.36 1.38 -1.40
CA CYS A 162 -18.20 0.42 -2.11
C CYS A 162 -19.32 -0.08 -1.19
N LEU A 163 -20.53 -0.18 -1.75
CA LEU A 163 -21.60 -1.01 -1.18
C LEU A 163 -21.32 -2.48 -1.53
N PHE A 164 -21.82 -3.40 -0.71
CA PHE A 164 -21.69 -4.84 -0.96
C PHE A 164 -22.39 -5.25 -2.25
#